data_AF-A0A943BF23-F1
#
_entry.id   AF-A0A943BF23-F1
#
_cell.length_a   1.000
_cell.length_b   1.000
_cell.length_c   1.000
_cell.angle_alpha   90.00
_cell.angle_beta   90.00
_cell.angle_gamma   90.00
#
_symmetry.space_group_name_H-M   'P 1'
#
loop_
_entity.id
_entity.type
_entity.pdbx_description
1 polymer ?
#
loop_
_entity_poly.entity_id
_entity_poly.type
_entity_poly.pdbx_seq_one_letter_code
_entity_poly.pdbx_strand_id
1 'polypeptide(L)'
;MSMKFSILWFEDNEEWYEITKENIEEYLEEKNFVAEFKRYENADKIKEVSAISTYDLILVDLKLEHNTKGTNAIQAIREKDVLSDALFYSSDGVDKIKSEMGADIFEGVYFSSRDDLPFENKVKKLIDKAVRRMEDIISTRGILVDSLSEFDEKLRSIIYKFCSSYSDTDKGKELDKYAYDLIVDQMEHSKKKCDEMKENHFLVDALENTFLIDSAKLARIVQHIFNKHYPQHNYRKNFYDTYLHKIINERNNLAHAKKEVDGTGLFYFEKGETRIVYDSSKCSEIRSNLNFFDDEIEKMIELII
;
A
#
# COMPACT_ATOMS: atom_id res chain seq x y z
N MET A 1 -3.59 -0.98 0.00
CA MET A 1 -4.05 0.07 0.93
C MET A 1 -5.30 0.66 0.32
N SER A 2 -6.43 0.55 1.02
CA SER A 2 -7.72 0.95 0.45
C SER A 2 -7.80 2.45 0.32
N MET A 3 -8.66 2.94 -0.58
CA MET A 3 -9.16 4.32 -0.58
C MET A 3 -9.94 4.66 0.71
N LYS A 4 -9.73 3.92 1.80
CA LYS A 4 -10.41 4.09 3.07
C LYS A 4 -9.52 4.90 4.00
N PHE A 5 -10.09 5.92 4.62
CA PHE A 5 -9.43 6.70 5.66
C PHE A 5 -10.05 6.33 7.01
N SER A 6 -9.29 5.60 7.83
CA SER A 6 -9.79 5.00 9.07
C SER A 6 -9.68 5.96 10.26
N ILE A 7 -10.80 6.34 10.84
CA ILE A 7 -10.88 7.27 11.98
C ILE A 7 -11.38 6.53 13.22
N LEU A 8 -10.59 6.56 14.29
CA LEU A 8 -11.03 6.12 15.62
C LEU A 8 -11.58 7.33 16.37
N TRP A 9 -12.82 7.26 16.84
CA TRP A 9 -13.48 8.40 17.48
C TRP A 9 -14.08 8.02 18.83
N PHE A 10 -13.65 8.70 19.89
CA PHE A 10 -14.27 8.63 21.21
C PHE A 10 -15.18 9.86 21.42
N GLU A 11 -16.49 9.66 21.34
CA GLU A 11 -17.52 10.71 21.46
C GLU A 11 -18.84 10.09 21.93
N ASP A 12 -19.36 10.60 23.05
CA ASP A 12 -20.61 10.17 23.67
C ASP A 12 -21.84 10.92 23.12
N ASN A 13 -21.69 12.16 22.64
CA ASN A 13 -22.80 12.90 22.04
C ASN A 13 -23.08 12.43 20.60
N GLU A 14 -24.19 11.71 20.42
CA GLU A 14 -24.61 11.16 19.12
C GLU A 14 -24.96 12.23 18.08
N GLU A 15 -25.69 13.27 18.46
CA GLU A 15 -26.12 14.33 17.54
C GLU A 15 -24.92 15.10 16.97
N TRP A 16 -24.00 15.49 17.85
CA TRP A 16 -22.78 16.18 17.43
C TRP A 16 -21.87 15.28 16.60
N TYR A 17 -21.77 13.99 16.94
CA TYR A 17 -21.02 13.01 16.16
C TYR A 17 -21.54 12.90 14.72
N GLU A 18 -22.85 12.69 14.51
CA GLU A 18 -23.38 12.48 13.15
C GLU A 18 -23.23 13.73 12.26
N ILE A 19 -23.51 14.93 12.77
CA ILE A 19 -23.33 16.19 12.02
C ILE A 19 -21.86 16.36 11.61
N THR A 20 -20.95 16.18 12.57
CA THR A 20 -19.53 16.42 12.34
C THR A 20 -18.90 15.34 11.46
N LYS A 21 -19.39 14.11 11.58
CA LYS A 21 -19.02 12.98 10.71
C LYS A 21 -19.37 13.27 9.26
N GLU A 22 -20.58 13.75 8.97
CA GLU A 22 -21.00 14.11 7.60
C GLU A 22 -20.03 15.14 6.98
N ASN A 23 -19.68 16.19 7.72
CA ASN A 23 -18.71 17.21 7.25
C ASN A 23 -17.29 16.64 7.00
N ILE A 24 -16.88 15.62 7.76
CA ILE A 24 -15.59 14.93 7.57
C ILE A 24 -15.66 13.98 6.38
N GLU A 25 -16.79 13.28 6.20
CA GLU A 25 -17.07 12.39 5.06
C GLU A 25 -16.99 13.18 3.75
N GLU A 26 -17.73 14.29 3.62
CA GLU A 26 -17.70 15.15 2.44
C GLU A 26 -16.28 15.63 2.12
N TYR A 27 -15.53 16.06 3.14
CA TYR A 27 -14.16 16.55 2.94
C TYR A 27 -13.18 15.45 2.48
N LEU A 28 -13.36 14.23 2.94
CA LEU A 28 -12.58 13.07 2.48
C LEU A 28 -12.99 12.64 1.08
N GLU A 29 -14.28 12.70 0.75
CA GLU A 29 -14.80 12.43 -0.59
C GLU A 29 -14.27 13.40 -1.64
N GLU A 30 -14.17 14.70 -1.32
CA GLU A 30 -13.51 15.70 -2.17
C GLU A 30 -12.05 15.33 -2.51
N LYS A 31 -11.42 14.51 -1.65
CA LYS A 31 -10.05 14.00 -1.81
C LYS A 31 -9.99 12.59 -2.35
N ASN A 32 -11.12 12.02 -2.77
CA ASN A 32 -11.28 10.65 -3.26
C ASN A 32 -11.01 9.56 -2.21
N PHE A 33 -11.28 9.84 -0.93
CA PHE A 33 -11.25 8.86 0.14
C PHE A 33 -12.67 8.52 0.60
N VAL A 34 -12.87 7.26 0.97
CA VAL A 34 -14.04 6.73 1.67
C VAL A 34 -13.72 6.75 3.16
N ALA A 35 -14.44 7.50 3.97
CA ALA A 35 -14.20 7.51 5.40
C ALA A 35 -14.69 6.21 6.05
N GLU A 36 -13.92 5.67 7.00
CA GLU A 36 -14.37 4.58 7.87
C GLU A 36 -14.25 5.00 9.33
N PHE A 37 -15.39 5.09 10.02
CA PHE A 37 -15.41 5.48 11.42
C PHE A 37 -15.56 4.27 12.33
N LYS A 38 -14.73 4.22 13.37
CA LYS A 38 -14.93 3.36 14.53
C LYS A 38 -15.18 4.24 15.74
N ARG A 39 -16.46 4.35 16.14
CA ARG A 39 -16.90 5.15 17.28
C ARG A 39 -16.93 4.33 18.57
N TYR A 40 -16.53 4.95 19.67
CA TYR A 40 -16.77 4.48 21.03
C TYR A 40 -17.37 5.63 21.87
N GLU A 41 -18.37 5.32 22.68
CA GLU A 41 -19.02 6.30 23.56
C GLU A 41 -18.26 6.51 24.89
N ASN A 42 -17.30 5.64 25.21
CA ASN A 42 -16.54 5.74 26.47
C ASN A 42 -15.11 5.21 26.33
N ALA A 43 -14.25 5.64 27.26
CA ALA A 43 -12.84 5.30 27.27
C ALA A 43 -12.54 3.85 27.69
N ASP A 44 -13.47 3.13 28.33
CA ASP A 44 -13.26 1.74 28.76
C ASP A 44 -12.99 0.79 27.58
N LYS A 45 -13.52 1.15 26.40
CA LYS A 45 -13.33 0.43 25.13
C LYS A 45 -11.95 0.60 24.53
N ILE A 46 -11.08 1.44 25.08
CA ILE A 46 -9.68 1.55 24.65
C ILE A 46 -8.96 0.20 24.74
N LYS A 47 -9.37 -0.68 25.66
CA LYS A 47 -8.81 -2.05 25.75
C LYS A 47 -8.99 -2.85 24.46
N GLU A 48 -10.01 -2.56 23.66
CA GLU A 48 -10.30 -3.23 22.38
C GLU A 48 -9.47 -2.64 21.21
N VAL A 49 -8.81 -1.50 21.40
CA VAL A 49 -7.89 -0.93 20.42
C VAL A 49 -6.61 -1.78 20.37
N SER A 50 -6.23 -2.27 19.20
CA SER A 50 -5.00 -3.03 19.02
C SER A 50 -3.90 -2.15 18.41
N ALA A 51 -2.65 -2.35 18.83
CA ALA A 51 -1.46 -1.76 18.19
C ALA A 51 -1.39 -2.06 16.68
N ILE A 52 -1.96 -3.21 16.30
CA ILE A 52 -2.01 -3.72 14.93
C ILE A 52 -3.07 -2.98 14.10
N SER A 53 -4.05 -2.33 14.73
CA SER A 53 -5.07 -1.55 14.03
C SER A 53 -4.47 -0.24 13.52
N THR A 54 -4.40 -0.09 12.20
CA THR A 54 -3.89 1.11 11.54
C THR A 54 -5.02 2.13 11.39
N TYR A 55 -5.12 3.06 12.35
CA TYR A 55 -5.98 4.25 12.21
C TYR A 55 -5.17 5.41 11.63
N ASP A 56 -5.74 6.17 10.71
CA ASP A 56 -5.09 7.32 10.08
C ASP A 56 -5.23 8.59 10.94
N LEU A 57 -6.29 8.66 11.74
CA LEU A 57 -6.56 9.75 12.68
C LEU A 57 -7.32 9.22 13.90
N ILE A 58 -6.99 9.75 15.08
CA ILE A 58 -7.71 9.50 16.32
C ILE A 58 -8.36 10.80 16.81
N LEU A 59 -9.64 10.76 17.13
CA LEU A 59 -10.42 11.87 17.67
C LEU A 59 -10.93 11.50 19.06
N VAL A 60 -10.75 12.37 20.05
CA VAL A 60 -11.15 12.09 21.43
C VAL A 60 -11.75 13.33 22.09
N ASP A 61 -13.00 13.23 22.53
CA ASP A 61 -13.56 14.18 23.49
C ASP A 61 -12.91 13.93 24.87
N LEU A 62 -12.44 15.00 25.52
CA LEU A 62 -11.89 14.94 26.86
C LEU A 62 -12.96 14.89 27.96
N LYS A 63 -14.22 15.21 27.63
CA LYS A 63 -15.37 15.23 28.54
C LYS A 63 -16.30 14.01 28.45
N LEU A 64 -15.79 12.84 28.03
CA LEU A 64 -16.57 11.61 28.01
C LEU A 64 -17.25 11.35 29.36
N GLU A 65 -18.56 11.10 29.36
CA GLU A 65 -19.30 10.73 30.56
C GLU A 65 -18.73 9.45 31.18
N HIS A 66 -18.74 9.37 32.53
CA HIS A 66 -18.10 8.36 33.39
C HIS A 66 -16.60 8.52 33.69
N ASN A 67 -16.26 9.42 34.63
CA ASN A 67 -15.10 9.41 35.55
C ASN A 67 -13.69 9.12 35.02
N THR A 68 -13.52 8.98 33.71
CA THR A 68 -12.28 8.64 33.04
C THR A 68 -11.88 9.87 32.28
N LYS A 69 -11.06 10.71 32.92
CA LYS A 69 -10.50 11.90 32.27
C LYS A 69 -9.86 11.47 30.96
N GLY A 70 -10.15 12.13 29.84
CA GLY A 70 -9.58 11.78 28.53
C GLY A 70 -8.03 11.78 28.48
N THR A 71 -7.36 12.31 29.50
CA THR A 71 -5.92 12.11 29.76
C THR A 71 -5.53 10.64 29.91
N ASN A 72 -6.36 9.81 30.56
CA ASN A 72 -6.14 8.37 30.68
C ASN A 72 -6.26 7.67 29.33
N ALA A 73 -7.06 8.23 28.42
CA ALA A 73 -7.22 7.68 27.09
C ALA A 73 -5.94 7.81 26.25
N ILE A 74 -5.26 8.96 26.33
CA ILE A 74 -3.99 9.21 25.63
C ILE A 74 -2.94 8.21 26.06
N GLN A 75 -2.73 8.12 27.37
CA GLN A 75 -1.72 7.23 27.93
C GLN A 75 -2.04 5.78 27.56
N ALA A 76 -3.29 5.34 27.69
CA ALA A 76 -3.68 3.98 27.34
C ALA A 76 -3.55 3.67 25.84
N ILE A 77 -3.77 4.64 24.94
CA ILE A 77 -3.53 4.49 23.50
C ILE A 77 -2.03 4.39 23.20
N ARG A 78 -1.21 5.24 23.82
CA ARG A 78 0.25 5.26 23.60
C ARG A 78 0.97 4.08 24.26
N GLU A 79 0.51 3.58 25.40
CA GLU A 79 1.00 2.34 26.03
C GLU A 79 0.83 1.10 25.13
N LYS A 80 -0.06 1.19 24.14
CA LYS A 80 -0.27 0.17 23.12
C LYS A 80 0.52 0.42 21.83
N ASP A 81 1.49 1.34 21.82
CA ASP A 81 2.31 1.69 20.66
C ASP A 81 1.49 2.16 19.43
N VAL A 82 0.31 2.73 19.67
CA VAL A 82 -0.49 3.37 18.62
C VAL A 82 0.02 4.79 18.44
N LEU A 83 0.75 5.05 17.35
CA LEU A 83 1.44 6.33 17.09
C LEU A 83 0.71 7.27 16.13
N SER A 84 -0.52 6.96 15.75
CA SER A 84 -1.33 7.82 14.90
C SER A 84 -1.49 9.22 15.50
N ASP A 85 -1.53 10.23 14.63
CA ASP A 85 -1.83 11.60 15.04
C ASP A 85 -3.20 11.61 15.73
N ALA A 86 -3.29 12.27 16.88
CA ALA A 86 -4.49 12.29 17.70
C ALA A 86 -4.93 13.72 17.98
N LEU A 87 -6.21 14.01 17.79
CA LEU A 87 -6.84 15.28 18.12
C LEU A 87 -7.72 15.14 19.36
N PHE A 88 -7.35 15.88 20.39
CA PHE A 88 -8.13 16.00 21.61
C PHE A 88 -8.88 17.31 21.61
N TYR A 89 -10.16 17.25 21.91
CA TYR A 89 -11.00 18.43 21.96
C TYR A 89 -11.85 18.46 23.23
N SER A 90 -12.27 19.67 23.59
CA SER A 90 -13.12 19.90 24.75
C SER A 90 -13.91 21.18 24.58
N SER A 91 -15.12 21.22 25.14
CA SER A 91 -15.91 22.44 25.26
C SER A 91 -15.35 23.46 26.26
N ASP A 92 -14.38 23.07 27.12
CA ASP A 92 -13.73 24.01 28.04
C ASP A 92 -12.58 24.82 27.41
N GLY A 93 -12.28 24.59 26.12
CA GLY A 93 -11.22 25.28 25.40
C GLY A 93 -9.81 24.73 25.68
N VAL A 94 -8.86 25.12 24.82
CA VAL A 94 -7.51 24.51 24.73
C VAL A 94 -6.63 24.75 25.96
N ASP A 95 -6.75 25.91 26.63
CA ASP A 95 -5.87 26.25 27.75
C ASP A 95 -6.15 25.39 28.98
N LYS A 96 -7.42 25.05 29.23
CA LYS A 96 -7.80 24.13 30.29
C LYS A 96 -7.27 22.73 30.03
N ILE A 97 -7.39 22.25 28.78
CA ILE A 97 -6.82 20.96 28.35
C ILE A 97 -5.33 20.90 28.69
N LYS A 98 -4.56 21.89 28.22
CA LYS A 98 -3.11 21.94 28.49
C LYS A 98 -2.78 21.95 29.98
N SER A 99 -3.57 22.65 30.80
CA SER A 99 -3.33 22.70 32.25
C SER A 99 -3.63 21.37 32.96
N GLU A 100 -4.65 20.62 32.50
CA GLU A 100 -5.06 19.35 33.08
C GLU A 100 -4.19 18.17 32.64
N MET A 101 -3.57 18.30 31.47
CA MET A 101 -2.73 17.29 30.85
C MET A 101 -1.32 17.14 31.44
N GLY A 102 -0.87 18.10 32.25
CA GLY A 102 0.48 18.08 32.83
C GLY A 102 1.58 18.35 31.80
N ALA A 103 2.83 18.37 32.27
CA ALA A 103 4.02 18.68 31.44
C ALA A 103 4.54 17.48 30.62
N ASP A 104 3.88 16.32 30.70
CA ASP A 104 4.24 15.16 29.92
C ASP A 104 3.88 15.41 28.45
N ILE A 105 4.90 15.55 27.62
CA ILE A 105 4.75 15.87 26.20
C ILE A 105 4.29 14.60 25.48
N PHE A 106 3.01 14.56 25.10
CA PHE A 106 2.48 13.48 24.27
C PHE A 106 2.80 13.76 22.79
N GLU A 107 3.69 12.95 22.22
CA GLU A 107 4.10 13.07 20.82
C GLU A 107 2.93 12.78 19.86
N GLY A 108 2.81 13.60 18.81
CA GLY A 108 1.73 13.47 17.81
C GLY A 108 0.34 13.82 18.34
N VAL A 109 0.23 14.55 19.46
CA VAL A 109 -1.04 14.99 20.03
C VAL A 109 -1.32 16.46 19.68
N TYR A 110 -2.54 16.72 19.22
CA TYR A 110 -3.06 18.02 18.86
C TYR A 110 -4.28 18.37 19.71
N PHE A 111 -4.53 19.66 19.89
CA PHE A 111 -5.64 20.17 20.69
C PHE A 111 -6.56 21.09 19.88
N SER A 112 -7.85 21.05 20.17
CA SER A 112 -8.85 22.00 19.68
C SER A 112 -9.91 22.32 20.75
N SER A 113 -10.57 23.47 20.62
CA SER A 113 -11.89 23.66 21.22
C SER A 113 -12.91 22.80 20.48
N ARG A 114 -14.01 22.44 21.15
CA ARG A 114 -15.17 21.77 20.52
C ARG A 114 -16.00 22.72 19.63
N ASP A 115 -15.72 24.03 19.66
CA ASP A 115 -16.33 24.98 18.73
C ASP A 115 -16.16 24.50 17.27
N ASP A 116 -17.26 24.48 16.50
CA ASP A 116 -17.33 23.80 15.19
C ASP A 116 -16.21 24.22 14.24
N LEU A 117 -16.01 25.53 14.05
CA LEU A 117 -14.99 26.07 13.14
C LEU A 117 -13.56 25.69 13.57
N PRO A 118 -13.12 25.91 14.83
CA PRO A 118 -11.82 25.44 15.30
C PRO A 118 -11.60 23.93 15.16
N PHE A 119 -12.59 23.12 15.55
CA PHE A 119 -12.50 21.66 15.51
C PHE A 119 -12.34 21.16 14.07
N GLU A 120 -13.28 21.51 13.19
CA GLU A 120 -13.27 21.06 11.80
C GLU A 120 -11.98 21.48 11.09
N ASN A 121 -11.55 22.73 11.25
CA ASN A 121 -10.32 23.21 10.62
C ASN A 121 -9.09 22.41 11.08
N LYS A 122 -9.07 21.96 12.34
CA LYS A 122 -7.97 21.17 12.87
C LYS A 122 -8.02 19.74 12.34
N VAL A 123 -9.19 19.12 12.30
CA VAL A 123 -9.41 17.80 11.68
C VAL A 123 -8.98 17.81 10.22
N LYS A 124 -9.48 18.78 9.42
CA LYS A 124 -9.15 18.94 8.00
C LYS A 124 -7.64 19.05 7.77
N LYS A 125 -6.91 19.82 8.61
CA LYS A 125 -5.44 19.92 8.54
C LYS A 125 -4.70 18.62 8.87
N LEU A 126 -5.21 17.83 9.81
CA LEU A 126 -4.63 16.53 10.15
C LEU A 126 -4.90 15.49 9.06
N ILE A 127 -6.10 15.50 8.48
CA ILE A 127 -6.44 14.73 7.28
C ILE A 127 -5.48 15.11 6.15
N ASP A 128 -5.30 16.39 5.84
CA ASP A 128 -4.35 16.82 4.80
C ASP A 128 -2.91 16.35 5.07
N LYS A 129 -2.48 16.30 6.33
CA LYS A 129 -1.15 15.80 6.71
C LYS A 129 -1.03 14.30 6.44
N ALA A 130 -2.05 13.52 6.79
CA ALA A 130 -2.09 12.09 6.52
C ALA A 130 -2.19 11.79 5.01
N VAL A 131 -3.07 12.49 4.29
CA VAL A 131 -3.25 12.37 2.84
C VAL A 131 -1.97 12.69 2.09
N ARG A 132 -1.26 13.78 2.41
CA ARG A 132 0.05 14.10 1.79
C ARG A 132 1.09 12.99 1.93
N ARG A 133 1.03 12.22 3.02
CA ARG A 133 1.92 11.06 3.21
C ARG A 133 1.52 9.89 2.31
N MET A 134 0.22 9.71 2.07
CA MET A 134 -0.33 8.69 1.18
C MET A 134 -0.14 9.03 -0.31
N GLU A 135 -0.13 10.32 -0.65
CA GLU A 135 0.08 10.84 -2.01
C GLU A 135 1.54 10.81 -2.49
N ASP A 136 2.50 10.40 -1.64
CA ASP A 136 3.88 10.17 -2.10
C ASP A 136 3.88 9.22 -3.30
N ILE A 137 4.73 9.49 -4.30
CA ILE A 137 4.75 8.75 -5.58
C ILE A 137 5.01 7.26 -5.35
N ILE A 138 5.85 6.94 -4.36
CA ILE A 138 6.15 5.55 -3.98
C ILE A 138 4.87 4.88 -3.44
N SER A 139 4.16 5.56 -2.54
CA SER A 139 2.88 5.12 -1.98
C SER A 139 1.80 4.97 -3.06
N THR A 140 1.64 5.97 -3.92
CA THR A 140 0.66 5.98 -5.02
C THR A 140 0.91 4.86 -6.02
N ARG A 141 2.19 4.57 -6.35
CA ARG A 141 2.54 3.43 -7.20
C ARG A 141 2.15 2.11 -6.54
N GLY A 142 2.38 1.97 -5.22
CA GLY A 142 1.93 0.83 -4.45
C GLY A 142 0.41 0.65 -4.53
N ILE A 143 -0.36 1.74 -4.38
CA ILE A 143 -1.84 1.73 -4.48
C ILE A 143 -2.30 1.27 -5.86
N LEU A 144 -1.71 1.81 -6.93
CA LEU A 144 -2.07 1.43 -8.29
C LEU A 144 -1.79 -0.05 -8.55
N VAL A 145 -0.64 -0.57 -8.11
CA VAL A 145 -0.28 -1.99 -8.29
C VAL A 145 -1.21 -2.91 -7.49
N ASP A 146 -1.54 -2.57 -6.25
CA ASP A 146 -2.48 -3.31 -5.40
C ASP A 146 -3.89 -3.34 -6.03
N SER A 147 -4.38 -2.17 -6.47
CA SER A 147 -5.71 -2.04 -7.09
C SER A 147 -5.78 -2.77 -8.43
N LEU A 148 -4.73 -2.70 -9.25
CA LEU A 148 -4.66 -3.39 -10.54
C LEU A 148 -4.75 -4.91 -10.35
N SER A 149 -4.06 -5.45 -9.35
CA SER A 149 -4.14 -6.88 -9.03
C SER A 149 -5.55 -7.31 -8.63
N GLU A 150 -6.26 -6.49 -7.83
CA GLU A 150 -7.66 -6.77 -7.49
C GLU A 150 -8.58 -6.68 -8.73
N PHE A 151 -8.34 -5.70 -9.61
CA PHE A 151 -9.10 -5.53 -10.84
C PHE A 151 -8.88 -6.70 -11.80
N ASP A 152 -7.64 -7.16 -11.98
CA ASP A 152 -7.32 -8.33 -12.80
C ASP A 152 -8.07 -9.57 -12.32
N GLU A 153 -8.15 -9.80 -11.01
CA GLU A 153 -8.94 -10.91 -10.44
C GLU A 153 -10.44 -10.77 -10.71
N LYS A 154 -10.98 -9.55 -10.60
CA LYS A 154 -12.39 -9.27 -10.94
C LYS A 154 -12.67 -9.49 -12.44
N LEU A 155 -11.78 -9.02 -13.32
CA LEU A 155 -11.88 -9.22 -14.76
C LEU A 155 -11.78 -10.71 -15.13
N ARG A 156 -10.85 -11.46 -14.52
CA ARG A 156 -10.77 -12.93 -14.66
C ARG A 156 -12.07 -13.60 -14.24
N SER A 157 -12.65 -13.19 -13.10
CA SER A 157 -13.93 -13.73 -12.62
C SER A 157 -15.06 -13.51 -13.63
N ILE A 158 -15.11 -12.33 -14.27
CA ILE A 158 -16.10 -12.03 -15.32
C ILE A 158 -15.91 -12.98 -16.51
N ILE A 159 -14.68 -13.14 -16.99
CA ILE A 159 -14.34 -14.02 -18.11
C ILE A 159 -14.73 -15.48 -17.76
N TYR A 160 -14.31 -15.97 -16.59
CA TYR A 160 -14.63 -17.33 -16.17
C TYR A 160 -16.14 -17.60 -16.06
N LYS A 161 -16.90 -16.65 -15.50
CA LYS A 161 -18.37 -16.74 -15.44
C LYS A 161 -19.01 -16.79 -16.82
N PHE A 162 -18.48 -16.05 -17.78
CA PHE A 162 -18.95 -16.09 -19.16
C PHE A 162 -18.62 -17.45 -19.79
N CYS A 163 -17.35 -17.88 -19.72
CA CYS A 163 -16.90 -19.15 -20.29
C CYS A 163 -17.69 -20.34 -19.72
N SER A 164 -17.93 -20.38 -18.41
CA SER A 164 -18.71 -21.46 -17.78
C SER A 164 -20.18 -21.50 -18.23
N SER A 165 -20.72 -20.38 -18.69
CA SER A 165 -22.13 -20.25 -19.08
C SER A 165 -22.35 -20.49 -20.58
N TYR A 166 -21.32 -20.34 -21.41
CA TYR A 166 -21.46 -20.25 -22.86
C TYR A 166 -20.44 -21.08 -23.67
N SER A 167 -19.61 -21.92 -23.03
CA SER A 167 -18.52 -22.68 -23.67
C SER A 167 -18.92 -23.43 -24.93
N ASP A 168 -20.08 -24.09 -24.94
CA ASP A 168 -20.54 -24.90 -26.08
C ASP A 168 -21.46 -24.16 -27.06
N THR A 169 -21.59 -22.85 -26.89
CA THR A 169 -22.44 -22.00 -27.73
C THR A 169 -21.61 -21.25 -28.77
N ASP A 170 -22.26 -20.72 -29.80
CA ASP A 170 -21.60 -19.88 -30.81
C ASP A 170 -20.96 -18.63 -30.19
N LYS A 171 -21.50 -18.13 -29.07
CA LYS A 171 -20.89 -17.02 -28.30
C LYS A 171 -19.57 -17.42 -27.65
N GLY A 172 -19.47 -18.64 -27.10
CA GLY A 172 -18.23 -19.15 -26.52
C GLY A 172 -17.14 -19.32 -27.58
N LYS A 173 -17.49 -19.92 -28.73
CA LYS A 173 -16.57 -20.09 -29.86
C LYS A 173 -16.09 -18.75 -30.44
N GLU A 174 -16.97 -17.76 -30.52
CA GLU A 174 -16.62 -16.41 -30.96
C GLU A 174 -15.62 -15.75 -30.01
N LEU A 175 -15.85 -15.82 -28.69
CA LEU A 175 -14.93 -15.30 -27.69
C LEU A 175 -13.57 -16.02 -27.73
N ASP A 176 -13.54 -17.35 -27.84
CA ASP A 176 -12.30 -18.13 -27.94
C ASP A 176 -11.49 -17.71 -29.16
N LYS A 177 -12.15 -17.54 -30.31
CA LYS A 177 -11.50 -17.05 -31.52
C LYS A 177 -10.97 -15.65 -31.33
N TYR A 178 -11.78 -14.74 -30.78
CA TYR A 178 -11.35 -13.36 -30.52
C TYR A 178 -10.12 -13.30 -29.60
N ALA A 179 -10.12 -14.06 -28.51
CA ALA A 179 -9.00 -14.13 -27.58
C ALA A 179 -7.73 -14.69 -28.24
N TYR A 180 -7.87 -15.74 -29.06
CA TYR A 180 -6.75 -16.30 -29.83
C TYR A 180 -6.17 -15.28 -30.81
N ASP A 181 -7.01 -14.67 -31.64
CA ASP A 181 -6.60 -13.70 -32.67
C ASP A 181 -5.90 -12.50 -32.00
N LEU A 182 -6.43 -11.97 -30.89
CA LEU A 182 -5.83 -10.89 -30.11
C LEU A 182 -4.40 -11.21 -29.64
N ILE A 183 -4.17 -12.43 -29.15
CA ILE A 183 -2.85 -12.86 -28.65
C ILE A 183 -1.87 -13.05 -29.81
N VAL A 184 -2.31 -13.70 -30.89
CA VAL A 184 -1.46 -13.97 -32.05
C VAL A 184 -1.06 -12.68 -32.75
N ASP A 185 -2.00 -11.76 -32.99
CA ASP A 185 -1.73 -10.46 -33.61
C ASP A 185 -0.69 -9.67 -32.83
N GLN A 186 -0.77 -9.68 -31.49
CA GLN A 186 0.22 -9.04 -30.63
C GLN A 186 1.61 -9.67 -30.77
N MET A 187 1.69 -11.01 -30.87
CA MET A 187 2.95 -11.72 -31.07
C MET A 187 3.56 -11.43 -32.44
N GLU A 188 2.75 -11.42 -33.50
CA GLU A 188 3.19 -11.11 -34.86
C GLU A 188 3.69 -9.67 -34.97
N HIS A 189 2.96 -8.71 -34.40
CA HIS A 189 3.39 -7.31 -34.35
C HIS A 189 4.71 -7.14 -33.60
N SER A 190 4.85 -7.81 -32.45
CA SER A 190 6.09 -7.77 -31.66
C SER A 190 7.27 -8.34 -32.44
N LYS A 191 7.08 -9.46 -33.16
CA LYS A 191 8.10 -10.06 -34.01
C LYS A 191 8.49 -9.13 -35.16
N LYS A 192 7.51 -8.56 -35.86
CA LYS A 192 7.75 -7.62 -36.97
C LYS A 192 8.58 -6.43 -36.50
N LYS A 193 8.24 -5.85 -35.35
CA LYS A 193 9.02 -4.75 -34.74
C LYS A 193 10.46 -5.18 -34.45
N CYS A 194 10.67 -6.38 -33.91
CA CYS A 194 12.01 -6.92 -33.72
C CYS A 194 12.76 -7.09 -35.05
N ASP A 195 12.10 -7.59 -36.10
CA ASP A 195 12.70 -7.78 -37.42
C ASP A 195 13.11 -6.44 -38.06
N GLU A 196 12.30 -5.39 -37.91
CA GLU A 196 12.65 -4.02 -38.35
C GLU A 196 13.88 -3.45 -37.61
N MET A 197 14.07 -3.80 -36.35
CA MET A 197 15.20 -3.36 -35.53
C MET A 197 16.51 -4.13 -35.83
N LYS A 198 16.45 -5.28 -36.54
CA LYS A 198 17.63 -6.14 -36.79
C LYS A 198 18.69 -5.49 -37.68
N GLU A 199 18.29 -4.60 -38.58
CA GLU A 199 19.21 -3.95 -39.52
C GLU A 199 20.02 -2.81 -38.85
N ASN A 200 19.71 -2.46 -37.60
CA ASN A 200 20.32 -1.38 -36.79
C ASN A 200 20.98 -1.91 -35.49
N HIS A 201 21.18 -1.03 -34.49
CA HIS A 201 21.66 -1.34 -33.14
C HIS A 201 20.57 -2.01 -32.26
N PHE A 202 20.14 -3.22 -32.64
CA PHE A 202 19.01 -3.94 -32.03
C PHE A 202 18.92 -3.85 -30.50
N LEU A 203 20.03 -4.09 -29.78
CA LEU A 203 20.01 -4.10 -28.32
C LEU A 203 19.71 -2.71 -27.74
N VAL A 204 20.28 -1.65 -28.31
CA VAL A 204 20.05 -0.27 -27.83
C VAL A 204 18.60 0.11 -28.05
N ASP A 205 18.09 -0.12 -29.26
CA ASP A 205 16.69 0.18 -29.61
C ASP A 205 15.70 -0.68 -28.77
N ALA A 206 16.08 -1.92 -28.44
CA ALA A 206 15.26 -2.81 -27.63
C ALA A 206 15.24 -2.43 -26.14
N LEU A 207 16.31 -1.80 -25.61
CA LEU A 207 16.37 -1.33 -24.22
C LEU A 207 15.39 -0.18 -23.95
N GLU A 208 15.08 0.63 -24.96
CA GLU A 208 14.06 1.69 -24.87
C GLU A 208 12.62 1.14 -24.87
N ASN A 209 12.44 -0.16 -25.16
CA ASN A 209 11.15 -0.80 -25.27
C ASN A 209 10.95 -1.87 -24.19
N THR A 210 10.31 -1.46 -23.09
CA THR A 210 10.00 -2.32 -21.92
C THR A 210 9.14 -3.53 -22.23
N PHE A 211 8.38 -3.55 -23.33
CA PHE A 211 7.64 -4.73 -23.77
C PHE A 211 8.54 -5.82 -24.36
N LEU A 212 9.68 -5.44 -24.95
CA LEU A 212 10.63 -6.39 -25.52
C LEU A 212 11.59 -6.91 -24.46
N ILE A 213 12.14 -6.01 -23.64
CA ILE A 213 13.10 -6.32 -22.59
C ILE A 213 12.49 -6.05 -21.21
N ASP A 214 12.02 -7.12 -20.57
CA ASP A 214 11.58 -7.10 -19.18
C ASP A 214 12.77 -7.21 -18.20
N SER A 215 12.50 -7.03 -16.90
CA SER A 215 13.52 -7.08 -15.84
C SER A 215 14.30 -8.40 -15.78
N ALA A 216 13.66 -9.54 -16.12
CA ALA A 216 14.34 -10.83 -16.12
C ALA A 216 15.29 -10.93 -17.31
N LYS A 217 14.88 -10.45 -18.49
CA LYS A 217 15.75 -10.37 -19.68
C LYS A 217 16.94 -9.44 -19.44
N LEU A 218 16.75 -8.29 -18.79
CA LEU A 218 17.85 -7.39 -18.38
C LEU A 218 18.91 -8.14 -17.55
N ALA A 219 18.49 -8.78 -16.45
CA ALA A 219 19.40 -9.52 -15.58
C ALA A 219 20.14 -10.66 -16.32
N ARG A 220 19.46 -11.34 -17.26
CA ARG A 220 20.07 -12.37 -18.11
C ARG A 220 21.12 -11.81 -19.08
N ILE A 221 20.84 -10.67 -19.71
CA ILE A 221 21.77 -9.99 -20.61
C ILE A 221 23.00 -9.52 -19.83
N VAL A 222 22.80 -8.92 -18.66
CA VAL A 222 23.88 -8.50 -17.76
C VAL A 222 24.75 -9.70 -17.34
N GLN A 223 24.15 -10.81 -16.91
CA GLN A 223 24.90 -12.04 -16.63
C GLN A 223 25.70 -12.52 -17.85
N HIS A 224 25.12 -12.45 -19.06
CA HIS A 224 25.81 -12.84 -20.29
C HIS A 224 27.02 -11.93 -20.58
N ILE A 225 26.88 -10.62 -20.39
CA ILE A 225 27.96 -9.64 -20.55
C ILE A 225 29.14 -10.03 -19.66
N PHE A 226 28.91 -10.24 -18.37
CA PHE A 226 29.98 -10.59 -17.43
C PHE A 226 30.61 -11.95 -17.72
N ASN A 227 29.81 -12.96 -18.01
CA ASN A 227 30.31 -14.30 -18.30
C ASN A 227 31.19 -14.33 -19.55
N LYS A 228 30.89 -13.50 -20.55
CA LYS A 228 31.56 -13.55 -21.86
C LYS A 228 32.67 -12.53 -22.02
N HIS A 229 32.48 -11.31 -21.52
CA HIS A 229 33.38 -10.18 -21.76
C HIS A 229 34.21 -9.80 -20.53
N TYR A 230 33.80 -10.23 -19.34
CA TYR A 230 34.51 -9.96 -18.08
C TYR A 230 34.77 -11.23 -17.23
N PRO A 231 35.18 -12.37 -17.82
CA PRO A 231 35.34 -13.63 -17.08
C PRO A 231 36.42 -13.54 -15.99
N GLN A 232 37.41 -12.64 -16.15
CA GLN A 232 38.49 -12.41 -15.18
C GLN A 232 38.00 -11.89 -13.83
N HIS A 233 36.87 -11.18 -13.80
CA HIS A 233 36.30 -10.68 -12.56
C HIS A 233 35.64 -11.80 -11.74
N ASN A 234 35.53 -13.03 -12.30
CA ASN A 234 34.86 -14.18 -11.67
C ASN A 234 33.51 -13.79 -11.04
N TYR A 235 32.82 -12.85 -11.68
CA TYR A 235 31.59 -12.28 -11.17
C TYR A 235 30.52 -13.37 -11.12
N ARG A 236 29.72 -13.41 -10.04
CA ARG A 236 28.87 -14.55 -9.67
C ARG A 236 28.21 -15.23 -10.87
N LYS A 237 28.48 -16.52 -11.04
CA LYS A 237 27.92 -17.34 -12.14
C LYS A 237 26.39 -17.45 -12.10
N ASN A 238 25.78 -17.17 -10.96
CA ASN A 238 24.35 -17.30 -10.68
C ASN A 238 23.66 -15.97 -10.31
N PHE A 239 24.24 -14.82 -10.68
CA PHE A 239 23.61 -13.51 -10.46
C PHE A 239 22.16 -13.49 -10.97
N TYR A 240 21.92 -13.93 -12.22
CA TYR A 240 20.56 -13.97 -12.78
C TYR A 240 19.58 -14.79 -11.92
N ASP A 241 19.92 -16.02 -11.57
CA ASP A 241 19.01 -16.92 -10.84
C ASP A 241 18.72 -16.38 -9.43
N THR A 242 19.73 -15.82 -8.77
CA THR A 242 19.57 -15.23 -7.44
C THR A 242 18.74 -13.94 -7.48
N TYR A 243 18.96 -13.06 -8.45
CA TYR A 243 18.18 -11.84 -8.65
C TYR A 243 16.72 -12.14 -9.02
N LEU A 244 16.51 -13.11 -9.91
CA LEU A 244 15.18 -13.59 -10.29
C LEU A 244 14.40 -14.06 -9.06
N HIS A 245 15.02 -14.91 -8.24
CA HIS A 245 14.34 -15.47 -7.06
C HIS A 245 14.11 -14.43 -5.96
N LYS A 246 15.12 -13.62 -5.63
CA LYS A 246 15.08 -12.73 -4.46
C LYS A 246 14.45 -11.37 -4.70
N ILE A 247 14.46 -10.87 -5.94
CA ILE A 247 13.95 -9.55 -6.30
C ILE A 247 12.73 -9.65 -7.20
N ILE A 248 12.85 -10.30 -8.37
CA ILE A 248 11.78 -10.29 -9.37
C ILE A 248 10.56 -11.09 -8.89
N ASN A 249 10.77 -12.32 -8.43
CA ASN A 249 9.68 -13.15 -7.93
C ASN A 249 9.03 -12.52 -6.70
N GLU A 250 9.83 -11.97 -5.79
CA GLU A 250 9.33 -11.30 -4.60
C GLU A 250 8.46 -10.08 -4.95
N ARG A 251 8.90 -9.24 -5.91
CA ARG A 251 8.11 -8.12 -6.44
C ARG A 251 6.78 -8.60 -7.02
N ASN A 252 6.78 -9.70 -7.78
CA ASN A 252 5.57 -10.25 -8.38
C ASN A 252 4.63 -10.83 -7.33
N ASN A 253 5.17 -11.53 -6.32
CA ASN A 253 4.38 -12.06 -5.21
C ASN A 253 3.75 -10.93 -4.39
N LEU A 254 4.51 -9.86 -4.11
CA LEU A 254 4.01 -8.67 -3.42
C LEU A 254 2.89 -7.98 -4.20
N ALA A 255 3.02 -7.88 -5.52
CA ALA A 255 1.97 -7.30 -6.36
C ALA A 255 0.64 -8.06 -6.24
N HIS A 256 0.67 -9.36 -5.93
CA HIS A 256 -0.53 -10.20 -5.75
C HIS A 256 -0.81 -10.58 -4.29
N ALA A 257 -0.12 -9.95 -3.33
CA ALA A 257 -0.34 -10.23 -1.92
C ALA A 257 -1.70 -9.68 -1.46
N LYS A 258 -2.37 -10.40 -0.56
CA LYS A 258 -3.69 -10.07 -0.02
C LYS A 258 -3.57 -9.72 1.46
N LYS A 259 -4.46 -8.87 1.96
CA LYS A 259 -4.55 -8.54 3.39
C LYS A 259 -5.29 -9.66 4.15
N GLU A 260 -4.75 -10.08 5.29
CA GLU A 260 -5.42 -11.02 6.19
C GLU A 260 -6.60 -10.36 6.91
N VAL A 261 -7.76 -11.02 6.89
CA VAL A 261 -9.03 -10.48 7.42
C VAL A 261 -9.21 -10.81 8.91
N ASP A 262 -8.59 -11.88 9.40
CA ASP A 262 -8.96 -12.54 10.67
C ASP A 262 -8.02 -12.31 11.87
N GLY A 263 -7.21 -11.23 11.90
CA GLY A 263 -6.71 -10.75 13.21
C GLY A 263 -5.32 -10.11 13.30
N THR A 264 -4.47 -10.16 12.27
CA THR A 264 -3.12 -9.56 12.34
C THR A 264 -2.90 -8.37 11.41
N GLY A 265 -3.80 -8.12 10.45
CA GLY A 265 -3.65 -7.06 9.45
C GLY A 265 -2.45 -7.23 8.51
N LEU A 266 -1.74 -8.37 8.57
CA LEU A 266 -0.57 -8.67 7.73
C LEU A 266 -0.97 -8.99 6.29
N PHE A 267 -0.04 -8.77 5.36
CA PHE A 267 -0.18 -9.20 3.98
C PHE A 267 0.36 -10.61 3.81
N TYR A 268 -0.25 -11.39 2.93
CA TYR A 268 0.22 -12.73 2.59
C TYR A 268 0.03 -13.01 1.10
N PHE A 269 0.85 -13.91 0.56
CA PHE A 269 0.70 -14.44 -0.79
C PHE A 269 0.56 -15.96 -0.71
N GLU A 270 -0.40 -16.52 -1.46
CA GLU A 270 -0.65 -17.95 -1.53
C GLU A 270 -0.57 -18.44 -2.98
N LYS A 271 0.18 -19.52 -3.18
CA LYS A 271 0.26 -20.23 -4.46
C LYS A 271 0.38 -21.73 -4.20
N GLY A 272 -0.72 -22.47 -4.43
CA GLY A 272 -0.80 -23.89 -4.06
C GLY A 272 -0.71 -24.06 -2.55
N GLU A 273 0.19 -24.93 -2.08
CA GLU A 273 0.43 -25.18 -0.65
C GLU A 273 1.37 -24.15 0.00
N THR A 274 1.99 -23.27 -0.79
CA THR A 274 2.95 -22.28 -0.29
C THR A 274 2.24 -21.01 0.13
N ARG A 275 2.36 -20.65 1.42
CA ARG A 275 1.92 -19.37 1.99
C ARG A 275 3.12 -18.56 2.46
N ILE A 276 3.28 -17.35 1.94
CA ILE A 276 4.30 -16.38 2.35
C ILE A 276 3.59 -15.28 3.13
N VAL A 277 4.05 -15.00 4.35
CA VAL A 277 3.53 -13.90 5.18
C VAL A 277 4.55 -12.76 5.18
N TYR A 278 4.09 -11.56 4.86
CA TYR A 278 4.90 -10.35 4.83
C TYR A 278 4.86 -9.63 6.18
N ASP A 279 5.47 -10.27 7.17
CA ASP A 279 5.68 -9.66 8.49
C ASP A 279 6.90 -8.73 8.51
N SER A 280 7.20 -8.17 9.69
CA SER A 280 8.36 -7.29 9.88
C SER A 280 9.70 -7.96 9.53
N SER A 281 9.83 -9.25 9.85
CA SER A 281 11.04 -10.04 9.57
C SER A 281 11.22 -10.22 8.06
N LYS A 282 10.16 -10.62 7.35
CA LYS A 282 10.17 -10.77 5.89
C LYS A 282 10.42 -9.44 5.19
N CYS A 283 9.79 -8.36 5.63
CA CYS A 283 10.06 -7.02 5.11
C CYS A 283 11.53 -6.60 5.32
N SER A 284 12.13 -7.00 6.45
CA SER A 284 13.55 -6.77 6.73
C SER A 284 14.47 -7.56 5.81
N GLU A 285 14.15 -8.83 5.54
CA GLU A 285 14.86 -9.66 4.57
C GLU A 285 14.82 -9.04 3.17
N ILE A 286 13.66 -8.57 2.72
CA ILE A 286 13.49 -7.92 1.42
C ILE A 286 14.38 -6.68 1.32
N ARG A 287 14.35 -5.81 2.33
CA ARG A 287 15.24 -4.62 2.38
C ARG A 287 16.72 -5.01 2.32
N SER A 288 17.12 -6.05 3.05
CA SER A 288 18.49 -6.55 3.01
C SER A 288 18.88 -7.06 1.62
N ASN A 289 18.00 -7.78 0.94
CA ASN A 289 18.25 -8.25 -0.43
C ASN A 289 18.34 -7.07 -1.42
N LEU A 290 17.49 -6.06 -1.29
CA LEU A 290 17.54 -4.84 -2.12
C LEU A 290 18.89 -4.14 -1.97
N ASN A 291 19.31 -3.84 -0.74
CA ASN A 291 20.61 -3.19 -0.48
C ASN A 291 21.78 -4.01 -1.00
N PHE A 292 21.71 -5.34 -0.87
CA PHE A 292 22.74 -6.23 -1.39
C PHE A 292 22.86 -6.12 -2.92
N PHE A 293 21.74 -6.17 -3.64
CA PHE A 293 21.77 -6.10 -5.10
C PHE A 293 22.07 -4.70 -5.64
N ASP A 294 21.73 -3.65 -4.90
CA ASP A 294 22.10 -2.27 -5.23
C ASP A 294 23.63 -2.11 -5.27
N ASP A 295 24.30 -2.47 -4.16
CA ASP A 295 25.77 -2.52 -4.05
C ASP A 295 26.41 -3.48 -5.06
N GLU A 296 25.76 -4.63 -5.32
CA GLU A 296 26.23 -5.59 -6.32
C GLU A 296 26.22 -4.96 -7.72
N ILE A 297 25.10 -4.34 -8.14
CA ILE A 297 24.95 -3.71 -9.45
C ILE A 297 25.89 -2.50 -9.60
N GLU A 298 26.06 -1.67 -8.58
CA GLU A 298 27.03 -0.56 -8.60
C GLU A 298 28.45 -1.06 -8.90
N LYS A 299 28.88 -2.13 -8.23
CA LYS A 299 30.17 -2.79 -8.51
C LYS A 299 30.26 -3.33 -9.94
N MET A 300 29.17 -3.87 -10.49
CA MET A 300 29.15 -4.30 -11.89
C MET A 300 29.40 -3.12 -12.82
N ILE A 301 28.74 -1.99 -12.58
CA ILE A 301 28.89 -0.79 -13.40
C ILE A 301 30.35 -0.30 -13.36
N GLU A 302 31.00 -0.28 -12.19
CA GLU A 302 32.41 0.13 -12.06
C GLU A 302 33.40 -0.78 -12.81
N LEU A 303 33.06 -2.05 -13.00
CA LEU A 303 33.89 -3.02 -13.71
C LEU A 303 33.79 -2.91 -15.24
N ILE A 304 32.77 -2.20 -15.75
CA ILE A 304 32.56 -1.97 -17.17
C ILE A 304 33.25 -0.65 -17.58
N ILE A 305 34.20 -0.74 -18.52
CA ILE A 305 34.91 0.38 -19.16
C ILE A 305 34.41 0.52 -20.60
#